data_AF-A0A1Y0HKE4-F1
#
_entry.id   AF-A0A1Y0HKE4-F1
#
_cell.length_a   1.000
_cell.length_b   1.000
_cell.length_c   1.000
_cell.angle_alpha   90.00
_cell.angle_beta   90.00
_cell.angle_gamma   90.00
#
_symmetry.space_group_name_H-M   'P 1'
#
loop_
_entity.id
_entity.type
_entity.pdbx_description
1 polymer ?
#
loop_
_entity_poly.entity_id
_entity_poly.type
_entity_poly.pdbx_seq_one_letter_code
_entity_poly.pdbx_strand_id
1 'polypeptide(L)'
;MEALYLMDLLELYQEEAAQKMEVSRPTFARIIKSARNKVALALLGGHTLHLENTKERYVVALCSENETSPYSSLSPKSRYIHFFTLENHHISEHQMIPNPLTSNQMKPPLVLTELFVNQRVNVFVTGTIGQGFKSMLSTKGIPVLLKEEITDEEITALW
;
A
#
# COMPACT_ATOMS: atom_id res chain seq x y z
N MET A 1 5.17 -14.82 -5.36
CA MET A 1 4.76 -14.35 -4.02
C MET A 1 3.28 -13.95 -3.98
N GLU A 2 2.68 -13.60 -5.12
CA GLU A 2 1.27 -13.18 -5.26
C GLU A 2 0.24 -14.04 -4.50
N ALA A 3 0.34 -15.38 -4.52
CA ALA A 3 -0.63 -16.23 -3.81
C ALA A 3 -0.64 -16.00 -2.27
N LEU A 4 0.54 -15.83 -1.65
CA LEU A 4 0.65 -15.49 -0.22
C LEU A 4 0.09 -14.09 0.03
N TYR A 5 0.38 -13.13 -0.84
CA TYR A 5 -0.18 -11.78 -0.75
C TYR A 5 -1.71 -11.81 -0.77
N LEU A 6 -2.31 -12.46 -1.75
CA LEU A 6 -3.76 -12.50 -1.92
C LEU A 6 -4.48 -13.26 -0.79
N MET A 7 -4.00 -14.45 -0.42
CA MET A 7 -4.72 -15.30 0.55
C MET A 7 -4.32 -15.02 2.01
N ASP A 8 -3.04 -14.78 2.28
CA ASP A 8 -2.52 -14.64 3.65
C ASP A 8 -2.44 -13.18 4.12
N LEU A 9 -2.17 -12.21 3.23
CA LEU A 9 -2.07 -10.80 3.61
C LEU A 9 -3.37 -9.99 3.36
N LEU A 10 -4.01 -10.20 2.21
CA LEU A 10 -5.30 -9.59 1.89
C LEU A 10 -6.50 -10.39 2.41
N GLU A 11 -6.27 -11.56 3.00
CA GLU A 11 -7.30 -12.42 3.62
C GLU A 11 -8.44 -12.82 2.65
N LEU A 12 -8.16 -12.86 1.34
CA LEU A 12 -9.16 -13.22 0.34
C LEU A 12 -9.52 -14.71 0.42
N TYR A 13 -10.76 -15.03 0.10
CA TYR A 13 -11.14 -16.42 -0.08
C TYR A 13 -10.40 -17.03 -1.27
N GLN A 14 -10.15 -18.34 -1.18
CA GLN A 14 -9.37 -19.06 -2.18
C GLN A 14 -9.93 -18.89 -3.61
N GLU A 15 -11.26 -18.80 -3.75
CA GLU A 15 -11.91 -18.59 -5.05
C GLU A 15 -11.58 -17.21 -5.63
N GLU A 16 -11.68 -16.15 -4.82
CA GLU A 16 -11.38 -14.77 -5.23
C GLU A 16 -9.91 -14.60 -5.58
N ALA A 17 -9.02 -15.20 -4.79
CA ALA A 17 -7.59 -15.17 -5.04
C ALA A 17 -7.21 -15.96 -6.31
N ALA A 18 -7.90 -17.07 -6.59
CA ALA A 18 -7.72 -17.84 -7.82
C ALA A 18 -8.15 -17.04 -9.05
N GLN A 19 -9.29 -16.35 -8.98
CA GLN A 19 -9.78 -15.46 -10.04
C GLN A 19 -8.80 -14.31 -10.31
N LYS A 20 -8.29 -13.65 -9.26
CA LYS A 20 -7.26 -12.59 -9.40
C LYS A 20 -5.95 -13.06 -10.03
N MET A 21 -5.63 -14.35 -9.89
CA MET A 21 -4.45 -14.97 -10.51
C MET A 21 -4.76 -15.63 -11.86
N GLU A 22 -5.99 -15.55 -12.36
CA GLU A 22 -6.42 -16.16 -13.62
C GLU A 22 -6.15 -17.67 -13.70
N VAL A 23 -6.29 -18.38 -12.57
CA VAL A 23 -6.10 -19.84 -12.47
C VAL A 23 -7.31 -20.51 -11.85
N SER A 24 -7.45 -21.82 -12.08
CA SER A 24 -8.50 -22.60 -11.41
C SER A 24 -8.26 -22.71 -9.90
N ARG A 25 -9.34 -22.79 -9.12
CA ARG A 25 -9.28 -22.97 -7.65
C ARG A 25 -8.35 -24.13 -7.20
N PRO A 26 -8.35 -25.32 -7.83
CA PRO A 26 -7.42 -26.40 -7.47
C PRO A 26 -5.96 -26.07 -7.79
N THR A 27 -5.70 -25.32 -8.87
CA THR A 27 -4.35 -24.85 -9.21
C THR A 27 -3.86 -23.85 -8.16
N PHE A 28 -4.70 -22.89 -7.77
CA PHE A 28 -4.37 -21.95 -6.70
C PHE A 28 -4.04 -22.66 -5.38
N ALA A 29 -4.82 -23.68 -4.98
CA ALA A 29 -4.55 -24.48 -3.78
C ALA A 29 -3.13 -25.09 -3.78
N ARG A 30 -2.68 -25.62 -4.92
CA ARG A 30 -1.33 -26.18 -5.05
C ARG A 30 -0.26 -25.10 -4.96
N ILE A 31 -0.49 -23.95 -5.60
CA ILE A 31 0.43 -22.80 -5.56
C ILE A 31 0.61 -22.30 -4.13
N ILE A 32 -0.49 -22.00 -3.40
CA ILE A 32 -0.41 -21.48 -2.04
C ILE A 32 0.22 -22.48 -1.07
N LYS A 33 -0.11 -23.78 -1.19
CA LYS A 33 0.51 -24.84 -0.38
C LYS A 33 2.02 -24.88 -0.59
N SER A 34 2.48 -24.85 -1.84
CA SER A 34 3.91 -24.84 -2.17
C SER A 34 4.60 -23.58 -1.64
N ALA A 35 3.97 -22.41 -1.80
CA ALA A 35 4.50 -21.15 -1.31
C ALA A 35 4.68 -21.14 0.22
N ARG A 36 3.64 -21.54 0.98
CA ARG A 36 3.71 -21.64 2.44
C ARG A 36 4.79 -22.63 2.90
N ASN A 37 4.94 -23.77 2.22
CA ASN A 37 6.00 -24.73 2.54
C ASN A 37 7.40 -24.14 2.34
N LYS A 38 7.64 -23.42 1.24
CA LYS A 38 8.93 -22.75 0.99
C LYS A 38 9.26 -21.70 2.06
N VAL A 39 8.27 -20.90 2.46
CA VAL A 39 8.45 -19.90 3.54
C VAL A 39 8.73 -20.59 4.88
N ALA A 40 7.96 -21.61 5.24
CA ALA A 40 8.18 -22.37 6.47
C ALA A 40 9.57 -23.03 6.49
N LEU A 41 9.99 -23.63 5.38
CA LEU A 41 11.32 -24.21 5.24
C LEU A 41 12.41 -23.16 5.41
N ALA A 42 12.28 -21.99 4.76
CA ALA A 42 13.24 -20.90 4.87
C ALA A 42 13.38 -20.42 6.33
N LEU A 43 12.26 -20.14 6.99
CA LEU A 43 12.22 -19.63 8.36
C LEU A 43 12.73 -20.65 9.39
N LEU A 44 12.28 -21.91 9.30
CA LEU A 44 12.65 -22.95 10.26
C LEU A 44 14.04 -23.55 9.99
N GLY A 45 14.47 -23.56 8.73
CA GLY A 45 15.79 -24.05 8.32
C GLY A 45 16.93 -23.05 8.54
N GLY A 46 16.64 -21.84 9.02
CA GLY A 46 17.64 -20.80 9.24
C GLY A 46 18.24 -20.25 7.93
N HIS A 47 17.51 -20.36 6.82
CA HIS A 47 17.96 -19.80 5.55
C HIS A 47 17.97 -18.28 5.64
N THR A 48 19.03 -17.64 5.15
CA THR A 48 19.11 -16.19 5.07
C THR A 48 18.06 -15.68 4.07
N LEU A 49 17.10 -14.89 4.55
CA LEU A 49 16.18 -14.15 3.69
C LEU A 49 16.92 -12.94 3.13
N HIS A 50 17.39 -13.06 1.89
CA HIS A 50 17.85 -11.89 1.14
C HIS A 50 16.62 -11.19 0.54
N LEU A 51 16.23 -10.08 1.16
CA LEU A 51 15.21 -9.19 0.63
C LEU A 51 15.87 -8.28 -0.39
N GLU A 52 15.79 -8.66 -1.66
CA GLU A 52 16.21 -7.78 -2.74
C GLU A 52 15.15 -6.68 -2.89
N ASN A 53 15.49 -5.47 -2.46
CA ASN A 53 14.66 -4.28 -2.64
C ASN A 53 14.81 -3.78 -4.08
N THR A 54 14.54 -4.64 -5.08
CA THR A 54 14.11 -4.15 -6.39
C THR A 54 12.69 -3.66 -6.21
N LYS A 55 12.54 -2.49 -5.57
CA LYS A 55 11.33 -1.70 -5.71
C LYS A 55 11.24 -1.48 -7.22
N GLU A 56 10.42 -2.22 -7.94
CA GLU A 56 10.16 -1.89 -9.36
C GLU A 56 9.15 -0.74 -9.42
N ARG A 57 8.33 -0.64 -8.39
CA ARG A 57 7.27 0.35 -8.20
C ARG A 57 7.20 0.71 -6.72
N TYR A 58 7.21 2.01 -6.42
CA TYR A 58 7.04 2.51 -5.05
C TYR A 58 6.00 3.61 -5.07
N VAL A 59 4.90 3.43 -4.35
CA VAL A 59 3.76 4.35 -4.37
C VAL A 59 3.72 5.14 -3.06
N VAL A 60 3.82 6.46 -3.18
CA VAL A 60 3.68 7.42 -2.08
C VAL A 60 2.26 8.00 -2.16
N ALA A 61 1.49 7.87 -1.08
CA ALA A 61 0.17 8.48 -0.98
C ALA A 61 0.22 9.72 -0.08
N LEU A 62 -0.47 10.77 -0.49
CA LEU A 62 -0.65 11.98 0.30
C LEU A 62 -2.02 12.61 0.05
N CYS A 63 -2.54 13.35 1.02
CA CYS A 63 -3.86 13.96 0.93
C CYS A 63 -3.74 15.48 1.04
N SER A 64 -4.21 16.21 0.03
CA SER A 64 -4.14 17.68 -0.02
C SER A 64 -5.47 18.31 -0.44
N GLU A 65 -5.60 19.61 -0.18
CA GLU A 65 -6.75 20.43 -0.61
C GLU A 65 -6.59 20.89 -2.07
N ASN A 66 -5.37 20.84 -2.61
CA ASN A 66 -5.04 21.35 -3.94
C ASN A 66 -4.92 20.22 -4.96
N GLU A 67 -5.48 20.42 -6.15
CA GLU A 67 -5.40 19.44 -7.24
C GLU A 67 -4.00 19.38 -7.89
N THR A 68 -3.31 20.52 -7.98
CA THR A 68 -2.06 20.67 -8.75
C THR A 68 -0.82 20.89 -7.88
N SER A 69 -0.96 21.37 -6.65
CA SER A 69 0.15 21.62 -5.72
C SER A 69 -0.10 20.91 -4.39
N PRO A 70 0.05 19.57 -4.34
CA PRO A 70 -0.35 18.78 -3.20
C PRO A 70 0.73 18.69 -2.12
N TYR A 71 1.64 19.67 -2.07
CA TYR A 71 2.85 19.66 -1.27
C TYR A 71 2.68 20.20 0.14
N SER A 72 1.52 20.80 0.44
CA SER A 72 1.26 21.46 1.73
C SER A 72 -0.07 21.05 2.33
N SER A 73 -0.22 21.31 3.63
CA SER A 73 -1.44 21.06 4.41
C SER A 73 -1.90 19.60 4.33
N LEU A 74 -0.96 18.67 4.50
CA LEU A 74 -1.23 17.25 4.35
C LEU A 74 -2.12 16.71 5.48
N SER A 75 -3.34 16.30 5.16
CA SER A 75 -4.31 15.80 6.16
C SER A 75 -5.16 14.67 5.60
N PRO A 76 -5.47 13.61 6.35
CA PRO A 76 -6.26 12.48 5.83
C PRO A 76 -7.68 12.88 5.39
N LYS A 77 -8.18 14.04 5.84
CA LYS A 77 -9.50 14.57 5.51
C LYS A 77 -9.50 15.54 4.33
N SER A 78 -8.33 15.84 3.76
CA SER A 78 -8.24 16.81 2.66
C SER A 78 -9.00 16.35 1.43
N ARG A 79 -9.44 17.28 0.58
CA ARG A 79 -10.34 17.00 -0.54
C ARG A 79 -9.83 16.00 -1.57
N TYR A 80 -8.52 15.90 -1.77
CA TYR A 80 -7.93 15.04 -2.80
C TYR A 80 -6.90 14.10 -2.21
N ILE A 81 -6.77 12.93 -2.84
CA ILE A 81 -5.73 11.95 -2.58
C ILE A 81 -4.85 11.88 -3.82
N HIS A 82 -3.55 12.02 -3.63
CA HIS A 82 -2.55 11.93 -4.67
C HIS A 82 -1.70 10.69 -4.43
N PHE A 83 -1.50 9.93 -5.50
CA PHE A 83 -0.61 8.79 -5.56
C PHE A 83 0.53 9.13 -6.50
N PHE A 84 1.76 9.11 -5.97
CA PHE A 84 2.97 9.25 -6.75
C PHE A 84 3.57 7.86 -6.90
N THR A 85 3.55 7.33 -8.12
CA THR A 85 4.30 6.14 -8.46
C THR A 85 5.70 6.58 -8.83
N LEU A 86 6.67 6.01 -8.12
CA LEU A 86 8.07 6.15 -8.43
C LEU A 86 8.55 4.90 -9.17
N GLU A 87 9.52 5.09 -10.05
CA GLU A 87 10.29 4.06 -10.73
C GLU A 87 11.72 4.61 -10.93
N ASN A 88 12.75 3.87 -10.51
CA ASN A 88 14.16 4.27 -10.64
C ASN A 88 14.48 5.68 -10.07
N HIS A 89 13.98 6.01 -8.88
CA HIS A 89 14.11 7.33 -8.24
C HIS A 89 13.47 8.51 -8.98
N HIS A 90 12.62 8.25 -9.99
CA HIS A 90 11.85 9.28 -10.68
C HIS A 90 10.36 9.03 -10.47
N ILE A 91 9.56 10.11 -10.44
CA ILE A 91 8.10 10.01 -10.45
C ILE A 91 7.69 9.60 -11.87
N SER A 92 7.23 8.36 -12.04
CA SER A 92 6.78 7.83 -13.33
C SER A 92 5.31 8.21 -13.59
N GLU A 93 4.50 8.30 -12.55
CA GLU A 93 3.07 8.56 -12.65
C GLU A 93 2.57 9.33 -11.41
N HIS A 94 1.70 10.31 -11.65
CA HIS A 94 0.98 11.04 -10.61
C HIS A 94 -0.51 10.91 -10.86
N GLN A 95 -1.20 10.19 -9.99
CA GLN A 95 -2.65 10.02 -10.07
C GLN A 95 -3.31 10.80 -8.94
N MET A 96 -4.38 11.53 -9.26
CA MET A 96 -5.19 12.24 -8.29
C MET A 96 -6.63 11.75 -8.34
N ILE A 97 -7.23 11.52 -7.16
CA ILE A 97 -8.64 11.17 -7.02
C ILE A 97 -9.31 12.06 -5.95
N PRO A 98 -10.62 12.32 -6.06
CA PRO A 98 -11.36 12.94 -4.97
C PRO A 98 -11.36 12.03 -3.74
N ASN A 99 -11.15 12.62 -2.56
CA ASN A 99 -11.13 11.86 -1.32
C ASN A 99 -12.54 11.31 -1.05
N PRO A 100 -12.72 9.98 -0.99
CA PRO A 100 -14.03 9.37 -0.76
C PRO A 100 -14.69 9.79 0.56
N LEU A 101 -13.91 10.31 1.51
CA LEU A 101 -14.38 10.82 2.81
C LEU A 101 -15.14 12.14 2.72
N THR A 102 -15.02 12.90 1.62
CA THR A 102 -15.75 14.16 1.45
C THR A 102 -17.23 13.95 1.19
N SER A 103 -17.59 12.89 0.47
CA SER A 103 -18.96 12.64 0.04
C SER A 103 -19.74 11.72 0.99
N ASN A 104 -19.06 11.01 1.88
CA ASN A 104 -19.65 10.02 2.78
C ASN A 104 -19.10 10.20 4.20
N GLN A 105 -19.96 10.23 5.24
CA GLN A 105 -19.57 10.30 6.66
C GLN A 105 -18.92 8.99 7.17
N MET A 106 -18.06 8.37 6.37
CA MET A 106 -17.34 7.16 6.74
C MET A 106 -16.07 7.48 7.54
N LYS A 107 -15.62 6.51 8.33
CA LYS A 107 -14.41 6.66 9.14
C LYS A 107 -13.17 6.50 8.26
N PRO A 108 -12.18 7.44 8.33
CA PRO A 108 -10.95 7.37 7.55
C PRO A 108 -10.21 6.03 7.59
N PRO A 109 -10.07 5.35 8.75
CA PRO A 109 -9.35 4.09 8.79
C PRO A 109 -9.91 3.05 7.83
N LEU A 110 -11.23 2.82 7.84
CA LEU A 110 -11.84 1.73 7.07
C LEU A 110 -11.66 1.95 5.56
N VAL A 111 -12.00 3.14 5.09
CA VAL A 111 -12.00 3.45 3.66
C VAL A 111 -10.59 3.63 3.11
N LEU A 112 -9.75 4.44 3.79
CA LEU A 112 -8.43 4.76 3.27
C LEU A 112 -7.46 3.58 3.38
N THR A 113 -7.56 2.75 4.42
CA THR A 113 -6.66 1.59 4.54
C THR A 113 -6.91 0.60 3.41
N GLU A 114 -8.17 0.28 3.12
CA GLU A 114 -8.52 -0.63 2.03
C GLU A 114 -8.10 -0.04 0.67
N LEU A 115 -8.36 1.25 0.45
CA LEU A 115 -7.94 1.95 -0.75
C LEU A 115 -6.41 1.91 -0.94
N PHE A 116 -5.65 2.22 0.10
CA PHE A 116 -4.18 2.25 0.04
C PHE A 116 -3.58 0.86 -0.18
N VAL A 117 -4.15 -0.18 0.43
CA VAL A 117 -3.76 -1.57 0.18
C VAL A 117 -4.05 -1.97 -1.27
N ASN A 118 -5.22 -1.61 -1.80
CA ASN A 118 -5.58 -1.90 -3.19
C ASN A 118 -4.70 -1.16 -4.20
N GLN A 119 -4.32 0.09 -3.90
CA GLN A 119 -3.38 0.89 -4.70
C GLN A 119 -1.91 0.52 -4.46
N ARG A 120 -1.62 -0.49 -3.62
CA ARG A 120 -0.28 -0.93 -3.25
C ARG A 120 0.61 0.20 -2.73
N VAL A 121 0.04 1.12 -1.93
CA VAL A 121 0.77 2.23 -1.31
C VAL A 121 1.87 1.67 -0.40
N ASN A 122 3.09 2.15 -0.61
CA ASN A 122 4.25 1.77 0.19
C ASN A 122 4.48 2.70 1.38
N VAL A 123 4.05 3.95 1.30
CA VAL A 123 4.15 4.92 2.39
C VAL A 123 3.05 5.96 2.28
N PHE A 124 2.48 6.33 3.42
CA PHE A 124 1.50 7.40 3.52
C PHE A 124 2.13 8.62 4.21
N VAL A 125 2.09 9.78 3.56
CA VAL A 125 2.63 11.04 4.08
C VAL A 125 1.47 11.93 4.55
N THR A 126 1.52 12.37 5.81
CA THR A 126 0.50 13.25 6.36
C THR A 126 1.02 14.07 7.53
N GLY A 127 0.50 15.27 7.76
CA GLY A 127 0.90 16.12 8.88
C GLY A 127 0.32 15.63 10.21
N THR A 128 -0.90 15.08 10.18
CA THR A 128 -1.56 14.59 11.40
C THR A 128 -2.28 13.28 11.16
N ILE A 129 -2.22 12.38 12.14
CA ILE A 129 -2.93 11.11 12.10
C ILE A 129 -3.34 10.67 13.50
N GLY A 130 -4.56 10.16 13.64
CA GLY A 130 -5.01 9.53 14.88
C GLY A 130 -4.31 8.18 15.11
N GLN A 131 -4.04 7.85 16.37
CA GLN A 131 -3.30 6.62 16.74
C GLN A 131 -3.96 5.34 16.21
N GLY A 132 -5.29 5.24 16.27
CA GLY A 132 -6.00 4.07 15.73
C GLY A 132 -5.82 3.89 14.23
N PHE A 133 -5.79 4.99 13.46
CA PHE A 133 -5.57 4.91 12.02
C PHE A 133 -4.12 4.53 11.70
N LYS A 134 -3.14 5.15 12.39
CA LYS A 134 -1.73 4.82 12.25
C LYS A 134 -1.44 3.35 12.52
N SER A 135 -2.02 2.80 13.59
CA SER A 135 -1.88 1.39 13.95
C SER A 135 -2.42 0.49 12.84
N MET A 136 -3.59 0.81 12.28
CA MET A 136 -4.22 0.00 11.23
C MET A 136 -3.47 0.03 9.89
N LEU A 137 -2.86 1.16 9.52
CA LEU A 137 -1.97 1.21 8.35
C LEU A 137 -0.70 0.39 8.59
N SER A 138 -0.12 0.51 9.79
CA SER A 138 1.10 -0.21 10.17
C SER A 138 0.90 -1.74 10.14
N THR A 139 -0.24 -2.24 10.61
CA THR A 139 -0.55 -3.69 10.56
C THR A 139 -0.74 -4.22 9.14
N LYS A 140 -1.12 -3.37 8.19
CA LYS A 140 -1.18 -3.70 6.76
C LYS A 140 0.14 -3.43 6.02
N GLY A 141 1.22 -3.11 6.75
CA GLY A 141 2.55 -2.90 6.19
C GLY A 141 2.75 -1.54 5.52
N ILE A 142 1.87 -0.56 5.78
CA ILE A 142 1.95 0.79 5.24
C ILE A 142 2.49 1.73 6.32
N PRO A 143 3.80 2.05 6.31
CA PRO A 143 4.37 3.05 7.21
C PRO A 143 3.77 4.44 6.97
N VAL A 144 3.71 5.23 8.04
CA VAL A 144 3.23 6.62 8.01
C VAL A 144 4.37 7.57 8.29
N LEU A 145 4.62 8.50 7.37
CA LEU A 145 5.58 9.59 7.52
C LEU A 145 4.85 10.86 7.95
N LEU A 146 5.23 11.41 9.10
CA LEU A 146 4.63 12.63 9.64
C LEU A 146 5.36 13.87 9.10
N LYS A 147 4.71 14.57 8.17
CA LYS A 147 5.19 15.83 7.58
C LYS A 147 3.99 16.70 7.19
N GLU A 148 4.03 17.98 7.56
CA GLU A 148 2.99 18.95 7.16
C GLU A 148 3.11 19.37 5.70
N GLU A 149 4.34 19.34 5.18
CA GLU A 149 4.70 19.67 3.81
C GLU A 149 5.76 18.69 3.28
N ILE A 150 5.75 18.44 1.96
CA ILE A 150 6.72 17.59 1.28
C ILE A 150 6.99 18.12 -0.14
N THR A 151 8.21 17.98 -0.64
CA THR A 151 8.59 18.37 -2.02
C THR A 151 8.77 17.15 -2.93
N ASP A 152 8.79 17.36 -4.26
CA ASP A 152 9.07 16.27 -5.23
C ASP A 152 10.44 15.60 -5.00
N GLU A 153 11.45 16.38 -4.62
CA GLU A 153 12.78 15.89 -4.29
C GLU A 153 12.75 14.96 -3.06
N GLU A 154 11.96 15.33 -2.05
CA GLU A 154 11.76 14.47 -0.88
C GLU A 154 10.93 13.23 -1.21
N ILE A 155 9.93 13.33 -2.09
CA ILE A 155 9.14 12.18 -2.56
C ILE A 155 10.05 11.18 -3.29
N THR A 156 10.93 11.66 -4.17
CA THR A 156 11.91 10.84 -4.90
C THR A 156 12.96 10.20 -3.99
N ALA A 157 13.33 10.87 -2.90
CA ALA A 157 14.22 10.33 -1.88
C ALA A 157 13.60 9.23 -0.97
N LEU A 158 12.27 9.00 -1.02
CA LEU A 158 11.61 7.93 -0.23
C LEU A 158 11.76 6.53 -0.83
N TRP A 159 12.21 6.45 -2.08
CA TRP A 159 12.58 5.19 -2.72
C TRP A 159 13.81 4.57 -2.07
#